data_AF-A0A172YES4-F1
#
_entry.id   AF-A0A172YES4-F1
#
_cell.length_a   1.000
_cell.length_b   1.000
_cell.length_c   1.000
_cell.angle_alpha   90.00
_cell.angle_beta   90.00
_cell.angle_gamma   90.00
#
_symmetry.space_group_name_H-M   'P 1'
#
loop_
_entity.id
_entity.type
_entity.pdbx_description
1 polymer ?
#
loop_
_entity_poly.entity_id
_entity_poly.type
_entity_poly.pdbx_seq_one_letter_code
_entity_poly.pdbx_strand_id
1 'polypeptide(L)'
;MKLYVMRHGEALSGSPDPERRLSELGVREANASANWLAEALGEAASRLEIVSSPYERAQRTAREVARGLGIERSLVLPLLTPDAPVEAVIEWLGEQPGDGDWLVVSHMPLVAELVGRLVDGNTRARRPMSTAEVVELEADVWAAGCATLERYYLPSPLPSP
;
A
#
# COMPACT_ATOMS: atom_id res chain seq x y z
N MET A 1 11.71 9.45 -6.77
CA MET A 1 10.39 8.82 -7.02
C MET A 1 9.71 8.56 -5.68
N LYS A 2 8.37 8.52 -5.65
CA LYS A 2 7.64 8.17 -4.42
C LYS A 2 7.02 6.78 -4.50
N LEU A 3 7.04 6.10 -3.35
CA LEU A 3 6.35 4.85 -3.14
C LEU A 3 5.47 4.97 -1.90
N TYR A 4 4.19 4.70 -2.09
CA TYR A 4 3.21 4.58 -1.03
C TYR A 4 2.98 3.09 -0.75
N VAL A 5 3.24 2.66 0.47
CA VAL A 5 2.97 1.28 0.90
C VAL A 5 1.76 1.30 1.82
N MET A 6 0.74 0.52 1.49
CA MET A 6 -0.51 0.45 2.23
C MET A 6 -0.84 -0.99 2.61
N ARG A 7 -1.15 -1.22 3.89
CA ARG A 7 -1.81 -2.47 4.29
C ARG A 7 -3.29 -2.38 3.93
N HIS A 8 -3.90 -3.46 3.45
CA HIS A 8 -5.35 -3.49 3.22
C HIS A 8 -6.15 -3.03 4.46
N GLY A 9 -7.34 -2.48 4.23
CA GLY A 9 -8.27 -2.07 5.30
C GLY A 9 -8.84 -3.23 6.10
N GLU A 10 -9.51 -2.95 7.22
CA GLU A 10 -10.11 -4.00 8.04
C GLU A 10 -11.03 -4.94 7.22
N ALA A 11 -10.88 -6.25 7.44
CA ALA A 11 -11.54 -7.29 6.65
C ALA A 11 -12.29 -8.26 7.55
N LEU A 12 -13.53 -8.56 7.16
CA LEU A 12 -14.41 -9.51 7.84
C LEU A 12 -13.73 -10.86 8.01
N SER A 13 -14.07 -11.56 9.09
CA SER A 13 -13.75 -12.98 9.24
C SER A 13 -14.42 -13.79 8.13
N GLY A 14 -13.73 -14.81 7.61
CA GLY A 14 -14.30 -15.64 6.56
C GLY A 14 -13.33 -16.70 6.03
N SER A 15 -13.86 -17.62 5.22
CA SER A 15 -13.11 -18.66 4.51
C SER A 15 -13.72 -18.82 3.11
N PRO A 16 -12.90 -18.99 2.05
CA PRO A 16 -11.44 -19.05 2.10
C PRO A 16 -10.80 -17.67 2.34
N ASP A 17 -9.59 -17.63 2.94
CA ASP A 17 -8.95 -16.35 3.33
C ASP A 17 -8.81 -15.33 2.18
N PRO A 18 -8.43 -15.73 0.94
CA PRO A 18 -8.32 -14.79 -0.18
C PRO A 18 -9.63 -14.08 -0.56
N GLU A 19 -10.78 -14.67 -0.25
CA GLU A 19 -12.11 -14.15 -0.61
C GLU A 19 -12.71 -13.23 0.46
N ARG A 20 -12.04 -13.09 1.62
CA ARG A 20 -12.49 -12.18 2.67
C ARG A 20 -12.58 -10.76 2.15
N ARG A 21 -13.74 -10.14 2.39
CA ARG A 21 -14.06 -8.78 1.96
C ARG A 21 -13.72 -7.79 3.06
N LEU A 22 -13.57 -6.52 2.68
CA LEU A 22 -13.54 -5.43 3.65
C LEU A 22 -14.80 -5.38 4.48
N SER A 23 -14.66 -5.02 5.75
CA SER A 23 -15.78 -4.59 6.57
C SER A 23 -16.20 -3.16 6.21
N GLU A 24 -17.29 -2.68 6.79
CA GLU A 24 -17.66 -1.27 6.68
C GLU A 24 -16.61 -0.35 7.28
N LEU A 25 -15.95 -0.77 8.38
CA LEU A 25 -14.84 -0.04 8.96
C LEU A 25 -13.67 0.05 7.97
N GLY A 26 -13.27 -1.07 7.38
CA GLY A 26 -12.18 -1.10 6.40
C GLY A 26 -12.45 -0.25 5.15
N VAL A 27 -13.71 -0.14 4.72
CA VAL A 27 -14.11 0.80 3.65
C VAL A 27 -13.94 2.26 4.10
N ARG A 28 -14.36 2.61 5.32
CA ARG A 28 -14.17 3.98 5.85
C ARG A 28 -12.69 4.34 6.00
N GLU A 29 -11.89 3.42 6.53
CA GLU A 29 -10.44 3.62 6.69
C GLU A 29 -9.73 3.80 5.34
N ALA A 30 -10.09 3.01 4.32
CA ALA A 30 -9.54 3.13 2.97
C ALA A 30 -9.89 4.50 2.35
N ASN A 31 -11.12 4.97 2.52
CA ASN A 31 -11.54 6.30 2.06
C ASN A 31 -10.79 7.44 2.80
N ALA A 32 -10.58 7.31 4.11
CA ALA A 32 -9.79 8.28 4.87
C ALA A 32 -8.33 8.34 4.39
N SER A 33 -7.76 7.18 4.07
CA SER A 33 -6.41 7.07 3.50
C SER A 33 -6.33 7.66 2.10
N ALA A 34 -7.40 7.51 1.29
CA ALA A 34 -7.50 8.13 -0.02
C ALA A 34 -7.49 9.67 0.07
N ASN A 35 -8.22 10.24 1.03
CA ASN A 35 -8.22 11.69 1.26
C ASN A 35 -6.83 12.20 1.66
N TRP A 36 -6.16 11.49 2.56
CA TRP A 36 -4.80 11.83 2.94
C TRP A 36 -3.83 11.74 1.74
N LEU A 37 -3.95 10.69 0.91
CA LEU A 37 -3.17 10.56 -0.32
C LEU A 37 -3.42 11.73 -1.29
N ALA A 38 -4.67 12.18 -1.44
CA ALA A 38 -5.00 13.31 -2.29
C ALA A 38 -4.28 14.59 -1.85
N GLU A 39 -4.25 14.85 -0.54
CA GLU A 39 -3.51 15.98 0.04
C GLU A 39 -1.99 15.81 -0.11
N ALA A 40 -1.48 14.58 0.09
CA ALA A 40 -0.07 14.26 0.00
C ALA A 40 0.50 14.41 -1.42
N LEU A 41 -0.29 14.04 -2.43
CA LEU A 41 0.08 14.03 -3.85
C LEU A 41 -0.22 15.36 -4.54
N GLY A 42 -1.27 16.08 -4.14
CA GLY A 42 -1.73 17.29 -4.83
C GLY A 42 -1.97 17.03 -6.32
N GLU A 43 -1.39 17.87 -7.19
CA GLU A 43 -1.51 17.74 -8.65
C GLU A 43 -0.87 16.44 -9.20
N ALA A 44 0.05 15.82 -8.45
CA ALA A 44 0.70 14.58 -8.84
C ALA A 44 -0.22 13.35 -8.71
N ALA A 45 -1.41 13.48 -8.10
CA ALA A 45 -2.33 12.35 -7.91
C ALA A 45 -2.71 11.66 -9.23
N SER A 46 -2.76 12.42 -10.34
CA SER A 46 -3.03 11.90 -11.69
C SER A 46 -1.95 10.97 -12.25
N ARG A 47 -0.75 10.96 -11.65
CA ARG A 47 0.41 10.14 -12.05
C ARG A 47 0.61 8.93 -11.15
N LEU A 48 -0.22 8.78 -10.11
CA LEU A 48 -0.12 7.65 -9.18
C LEU A 48 -0.62 6.38 -9.85
N GLU A 49 0.24 5.38 -9.94
CA GLU A 49 -0.13 4.03 -10.37
C GLU A 49 -0.43 3.15 -9.15
N ILE A 50 -1.57 2.45 -9.18
CA ILE A 50 -2.03 1.64 -8.04
C ILE A 50 -1.93 0.15 -8.39
N VAL A 51 -1.16 -0.59 -7.60
CA VAL A 51 -1.07 -2.06 -7.66
C VAL A 51 -1.56 -2.69 -6.37
N SER A 52 -2.20 -3.84 -6.49
CA SER A 52 -2.76 -4.56 -5.34
C SER A 52 -2.56 -6.06 -5.41
N SER A 53 -2.50 -6.68 -4.23
CA SER A 53 -2.59 -8.13 -4.08
C SER A 53 -3.85 -8.72 -4.71
N PRO A 54 -3.81 -9.97 -5.22
CA PRO A 54 -5.00 -10.63 -5.76
C PRO A 54 -6.08 -10.94 -4.71
N TYR A 55 -5.83 -10.75 -3.41
CA TYR A 55 -6.83 -11.02 -2.38
C TYR A 55 -7.93 -9.94 -2.38
N GLU A 56 -9.18 -10.35 -2.20
CA GLU A 56 -10.35 -9.49 -2.39
C GLU A 56 -10.33 -8.24 -1.50
N ARG A 57 -9.87 -8.36 -0.25
CA ARG A 57 -9.69 -7.22 0.67
C ARG A 57 -8.71 -6.17 0.15
N ALA A 58 -7.58 -6.58 -0.44
CA ALA A 58 -6.59 -5.66 -0.97
C ALA A 58 -7.08 -4.99 -2.25
N GLN A 59 -7.70 -5.76 -3.16
CA GLN A 59 -8.31 -5.21 -4.37
C GLN A 59 -9.41 -4.20 -4.05
N ARG A 60 -10.24 -4.47 -3.04
CA ARG A 60 -11.28 -3.53 -2.60
C ARG A 60 -10.67 -2.26 -2.00
N THR A 61 -9.64 -2.38 -1.16
CA THR A 61 -8.94 -1.20 -0.62
C THR A 61 -8.38 -0.34 -1.75
N ALA A 62 -7.70 -0.96 -2.71
CA ALA A 62 -7.16 -0.25 -3.87
C ALA A 62 -8.25 0.43 -4.70
N ARG A 63 -9.41 -0.21 -4.88
CA ARG A 63 -10.57 0.39 -5.57
C ARG A 63 -11.15 1.60 -4.85
N GLU A 64 -11.30 1.54 -3.52
CA GLU A 64 -11.77 2.70 -2.75
C GLU A 64 -10.78 3.86 -2.83
N VAL A 65 -9.47 3.58 -2.77
CA VAL A 65 -8.43 4.61 -2.93
C VAL A 65 -8.44 5.20 -4.34
N ALA A 66 -8.46 4.37 -5.38
CA ALA A 66 -8.52 4.82 -6.77
C ALA A 66 -9.73 5.73 -7.00
N ARG A 67 -10.91 5.34 -6.49
CA ARG A 67 -12.13 6.15 -6.55
C ARG A 67 -11.97 7.49 -5.83
N GLY A 68 -11.38 7.51 -4.64
CA GLY A 68 -11.15 8.75 -3.87
C GLY A 68 -10.19 9.72 -4.58
N LEU A 69 -9.26 9.19 -5.37
CA LEU A 69 -8.28 9.96 -6.14
C LEU A 69 -8.74 10.27 -7.58
N GLY A 70 -9.87 9.75 -8.04
CA GLY A 70 -10.32 9.89 -9.42
C GLY A 70 -9.48 9.10 -10.44
N ILE A 71 -8.76 8.06 -10.00
CA ILE A 71 -7.95 7.18 -10.84
C ILE A 71 -8.82 6.06 -11.41
N GLU A 72 -8.78 5.86 -12.73
CA GLU A 72 -9.69 4.95 -13.43
C GLU A 72 -9.46 3.47 -13.10
N ARG A 73 -8.22 3.07 -12.83
CA ARG A 73 -7.84 1.66 -12.72
C ARG A 73 -6.77 1.44 -11.65
N SER A 74 -6.89 0.29 -10.99
CA SER A 74 -5.81 -0.34 -10.24
C SER A 74 -5.47 -1.67 -10.91
N LEU A 75 -4.20 -2.06 -10.85
CA LEU A 75 -3.70 -3.31 -11.40
C LEU A 75 -3.60 -4.37 -10.30
N VAL A 76 -3.90 -5.61 -10.65
CA VAL A 76 -3.70 -6.76 -9.77
C VAL A 76 -2.35 -7.36 -10.07
N LEU A 77 -1.53 -7.49 -9.03
CA LEU A 77 -0.17 -7.97 -9.14
C LEU A 77 0.00 -9.22 -8.25
N PRO A 78 0.16 -10.42 -8.85
CA PRO A 78 0.26 -11.67 -8.09
C PRO A 78 1.41 -11.70 -7.07
N LEU A 79 2.47 -10.92 -7.27
CA LEU A 79 3.62 -10.83 -6.37
C LEU A 79 3.37 -10.00 -5.08
N LEU A 80 2.12 -9.65 -4.80
CA LEU A 80 1.73 -8.89 -3.60
C LEU A 80 0.91 -9.73 -2.61
N THR A 81 0.94 -11.06 -2.68
CA THR A 81 0.33 -11.93 -1.66
C THR A 81 1.12 -11.91 -0.34
N PRO A 82 0.52 -12.30 0.81
CA PRO A 82 1.22 -12.27 2.10
C PRO A 82 2.52 -13.08 2.16
N ASP A 83 2.62 -14.13 1.34
CA ASP A 83 3.71 -15.10 1.25
C ASP A 83 4.73 -14.80 0.15
N ALA A 84 4.52 -13.75 -0.65
CA ALA A 84 5.45 -13.38 -1.70
C ALA A 84 6.79 -12.88 -1.11
N PRO A 85 7.93 -13.20 -1.75
CA PRO A 85 9.23 -12.71 -1.31
C PRO A 85 9.34 -11.20 -1.54
N VAL A 86 9.74 -10.46 -0.51
CA VAL A 86 9.90 -8.99 -0.58
C VAL A 86 10.93 -8.58 -1.64
N GLU A 87 11.97 -9.40 -1.86
CA GLU A 87 12.98 -9.16 -2.89
C GLU A 87 12.37 -9.09 -4.29
N ALA A 88 11.38 -9.93 -4.62
CA ALA A 88 10.71 -9.88 -5.92
C ALA A 88 9.87 -8.59 -6.09
N VAL A 89 9.34 -8.03 -5.00
CA VAL A 89 8.65 -6.73 -5.03
C VAL A 89 9.63 -5.61 -5.32
N ILE A 90 10.81 -5.63 -4.67
CA ILE A 90 11.86 -4.62 -4.87
C ILE A 90 12.42 -4.70 -6.30
N GLU A 91 12.69 -5.91 -6.80
CA GLU A 91 13.10 -6.13 -8.19
C GLU A 91 12.06 -5.58 -9.17
N TRP A 92 10.79 -5.93 -8.98
CA TRP A 92 9.70 -5.42 -9.81
C TRP A 92 9.62 -3.89 -9.79
N LEU A 93 9.75 -3.25 -8.61
CA LEU A 93 9.79 -1.79 -8.49
C LEU A 93 10.95 -1.16 -9.27
N GLY A 94 12.13 -1.79 -9.25
CA GLY A 94 13.31 -1.33 -9.99
C GLY A 94 13.21 -1.46 -11.51
N GLU A 95 12.31 -2.31 -12.00
CA GLU A 95 12.03 -2.47 -13.43
C GLU A 95 10.99 -1.45 -13.96
N GLN A 96 10.30 -0.73 -13.08
CA GLN A 96 9.29 0.24 -13.50
C GLN A 96 9.94 1.53 -14.05
N PRO A 97 9.29 2.21 -15.01
CA PRO A 97 9.78 3.48 -15.55
C PRO A 97 10.00 4.54 -14.44
N GLY A 98 11.12 5.27 -14.53
CA GLY A 98 11.71 6.06 -13.43
C GLY A 98 10.99 7.34 -13.00
N ASP A 99 9.78 7.60 -13.50
CA ASP A 99 9.11 8.90 -13.32
C ASP A 99 7.74 8.79 -12.62
N GLY A 100 7.23 7.58 -12.40
CA GLY A 100 5.91 7.32 -11.83
C GLY A 100 5.94 7.12 -10.31
N ASP A 101 4.94 7.65 -9.62
CA ASP A 101 4.69 7.36 -8.21
C ASP A 101 3.80 6.12 -8.08
N TRP A 102 4.08 5.25 -7.12
CA TRP A 102 3.36 3.98 -6.96
C TRP A 102 2.63 3.90 -5.64
N LEU A 103 1.43 3.32 -5.63
CA LEU A 103 0.77 2.80 -4.44
C LEU A 103 0.71 1.28 -4.49
N VAL A 104 1.31 0.63 -3.48
CA VAL A 104 1.29 -0.82 -3.27
C VAL A 104 0.32 -1.15 -2.13
N VAL A 105 -0.77 -1.84 -2.46
CA VAL A 105 -1.76 -2.33 -1.47
C VAL A 105 -1.59 -3.83 -1.22
N SER A 106 -1.14 -4.19 -0.02
CA SER A 106 -0.82 -5.59 0.32
C SER A 106 -1.12 -5.94 1.79
N HIS A 107 -0.40 -6.90 2.37
CA HIS A 107 -0.69 -7.57 3.63
C HIS A 107 0.52 -7.61 4.55
N MET A 108 0.28 -7.94 5.81
CA MET A 108 1.34 -8.44 6.68
C MET A 108 1.69 -9.89 6.30
N PRO A 109 2.97 -10.30 6.39
CA PRO A 109 4.12 -9.48 6.78
C PRO A 109 4.68 -8.59 5.65
N LEU A 110 4.35 -8.86 4.39
CA LEU A 110 4.99 -8.26 3.21
C LEU A 110 5.19 -6.74 3.27
N VAL A 111 4.15 -5.96 3.60
CA VAL A 111 4.25 -4.49 3.68
C VAL A 111 5.26 -4.01 4.73
N ALA A 112 5.33 -4.70 5.87
CA ALA A 112 6.28 -4.38 6.93
C ALA A 112 7.71 -4.70 6.51
N GLU A 113 7.89 -5.80 5.76
CA GLU A 113 9.18 -6.17 5.21
C GLU A 113 9.61 -5.16 4.14
N LEU A 114 8.74 -4.82 3.21
CA LEU A 114 9.05 -3.90 2.12
C LEU A 114 9.55 -2.56 2.65
N VAL A 115 8.82 -1.95 3.59
CA VAL A 115 9.23 -0.68 4.21
C VAL A 115 10.55 -0.84 4.95
N GLY A 116 10.68 -1.87 5.80
CA GLY A 116 11.90 -2.09 6.57
C GLY A 116 13.13 -2.34 5.68
N ARG A 117 12.98 -3.11 4.60
CA ARG A 117 14.08 -3.38 3.65
C ARG A 117 14.52 -2.13 2.93
N LEU A 118 13.58 -1.36 2.39
CA LEU A 118 13.89 -0.16 1.60
C LEU A 118 14.54 0.93 2.47
N VAL A 119 14.13 1.07 3.73
CA VAL A 119 14.64 2.11 4.63
C VAL A 119 15.91 1.69 5.37
N ASP A 120 15.93 0.52 6.02
CA ASP A 120 17.03 0.13 6.91
C ASP A 120 18.10 -0.75 6.21
N GLY A 121 17.78 -1.31 5.03
CA GLY A 121 18.65 -2.22 4.29
C GLY A 121 18.88 -3.60 4.93
N ASN A 122 18.49 -3.79 6.18
CA ASN A 122 18.68 -5.03 6.93
C ASN A 122 17.64 -6.09 6.56
N THR A 123 18.07 -7.33 6.38
CA THR A 123 17.19 -8.45 5.99
C THR A 123 16.09 -8.76 7.01
N ARG A 124 16.30 -8.39 8.27
CA ARG A 124 15.36 -8.57 9.38
C ARG A 124 14.56 -7.32 9.74
N ALA A 125 14.79 -6.19 9.07
CA ALA A 125 14.05 -4.97 9.32
C ALA A 125 12.57 -5.16 8.98
N ARG A 126 11.69 -4.75 9.89
CA ARG A 126 10.24 -4.81 9.76
C ARG A 126 9.65 -3.58 10.43
N ARG A 127 8.79 -2.85 9.72
CA ARG A 127 7.98 -1.77 10.32
C ARG A 127 6.55 -2.26 10.52
N PRO A 128 6.04 -2.38 11.75
CA PRO A 128 4.64 -2.73 11.98
C PRO A 128 3.69 -1.82 11.20
N MET A 129 2.60 -2.39 10.66
CA MET A 129 1.58 -1.65 9.93
C MET A 129 0.17 -2.09 10.32
N SER A 130 -0.66 -1.12 10.68
CA SER A 130 -2.09 -1.29 10.96
C SER A 130 -2.91 -1.37 9.67
N THR A 131 -4.15 -1.83 9.75
CA THR A 131 -5.04 -1.87 8.59
C THR A 131 -5.24 -0.46 8.02
N ALA A 132 -5.22 -0.36 6.69
CA ALA A 132 -5.29 0.89 5.95
C ALA A 132 -4.22 1.94 6.31
N GLU A 133 -3.19 1.60 7.07
CA GLU A 133 -2.05 2.49 7.27
C GLU A 133 -1.28 2.67 5.95
N VAL A 134 -0.92 3.91 5.63
CA VAL A 134 -0.12 4.27 4.46
C VAL A 134 1.22 4.85 4.90
N VAL A 135 2.31 4.41 4.29
CA VAL A 135 3.66 4.95 4.47
C VAL A 135 4.13 5.54 3.16
N GLU A 136 4.63 6.78 3.18
CA GLU A 136 5.29 7.43 2.04
C GLU A 136 6.80 7.27 2.15
N LEU A 137 7.38 6.72 1.09
CA LEU A 137 8.82 6.56 0.91
C LEU A 137 9.28 7.37 -0.30
N GLU A 138 10.49 7.92 -0.20
CA GLU A 138 11.18 8.59 -1.31
C GLU A 138 12.52 7.92 -1.58
N ALA A 139 12.83 7.67 -2.85
CA ALA A 139 14.12 7.12 -3.28
C ALA A 139 14.46 7.52 -4.72
N ASP A 140 15.76 7.58 -5.02
CA ASP A 140 16.28 7.64 -6.40
C ASP A 140 16.32 6.26 -7.06
N VAL A 141 16.48 5.20 -6.24
CA VAL A 141 16.52 3.80 -6.68
C VAL A 141 15.82 2.94 -5.64
N TRP A 142 14.96 2.03 -6.09
CA TRP A 142 14.33 1.05 -5.22
C TRP A 142 15.28 -0.10 -4.90
N ALA A 143 16.06 0.07 -3.84
CA ALA A 143 16.99 -0.93 -3.33
C ALA A 143 17.04 -0.88 -1.79
N ALA A 144 17.61 -1.93 -1.20
CA ALA A 144 17.69 -2.07 0.24
C ALA A 144 18.52 -0.94 0.87
N GLY A 145 17.91 -0.18 1.79
CA GLY A 145 18.55 0.95 2.49
C GLY A 145 18.71 2.22 1.64
N CYS A 146 18.01 2.31 0.51
CA CYS A 146 18.09 3.46 -0.40
C CYS A 146 16.88 4.40 -0.33
N ALA A 147 15.86 4.09 0.47
CA ALA A 147 14.68 4.92 0.63
C ALA A 147 14.67 5.65 1.97
N THR A 148 14.07 6.85 1.97
CA THR A 148 13.76 7.61 3.17
C THR A 148 12.27 7.47 3.47
N LEU A 149 11.90 7.26 4.75
CA LEU A 149 10.51 7.37 5.19
C LEU A 149 10.20 8.83 5.47
N GLU A 150 9.34 9.43 4.64
CA GLU A 150 9.00 10.85 4.72
C GLU A 150 7.87 11.10 5.73
N ARG A 151 6.78 10.32 5.61
CA ARG A 151 5.60 10.43 6.48
C ARG A 151 4.75 9.17 6.43
N TYR A 152 3.78 9.09 7.33
CA TYR A 152 2.78 8.03 7.33
C TYR A 152 1.42 8.56 7.78
N TYR A 153 0.37 7.86 7.40
CA TYR A 153 -1.00 8.07 7.85
C TYR A 153 -1.56 6.81 8.46
N LEU A 154 -2.05 6.94 9.68
CA LEU A 154 -2.80 5.89 10.36
C LEU A 154 -4.26 6.36 10.47
N PRO A 155 -5.20 5.71 9.75
CA PRO A 155 -6.61 6.00 9.96
C PRO A 155 -6.98 5.65 11.41
N SER A 156 -7.40 6.66 12.17
CA SER A 156 -7.91 6.46 13.51
C SER A 156 -9.24 5.69 13.43
N PRO A 157 -9.57 4.80 14.37
CA PRO A 157 -10.94 4.32 14.50
C PRO A 157 -11.80 5.55 14.81
N LEU A 158 -12.50 6.07 13.79
CA LEU A 158 -13.46 7.15 14.00
C LEU A 158 -14.43 6.70 15.10
N PRO A 159 -14.76 7.56 16.08
CA PRO A 159 -15.80 7.21 17.04
C PRO A 159 -17.06 6.84 16.27
N SER A 160 -17.68 5.72 16.63
CA SER A 160 -18.99 5.33 16.11
C SER A 160 -19.96 6.52 16.24
N PRO A 161 -20.83 6.76 15.25
CA PRO A 161 -21.81 7.85 15.31
C PRO A 161 -22.73 7.75 16.53
#